data_AF-X8E065-F1
#
_entry.id   AF-X8E065-F1
#
_cell.length_a   1.000
_cell.length_b   1.000
_cell.length_c   1.000
_cell.angle_alpha   90.00
_cell.angle_beta   90.00
_cell.angle_gamma   90.00
#
_symmetry.space_group_name_H-M   'P 1'
#
loop_
_entity.id
_entity.type
_entity.pdbx_description
1 polymer ?
#
loop_
_entity_poly.entity_id
_entity_poly.type
_entity_poly.pdbx_seq_one_letter_code
_entity_poly.pdbx_strand_id
1 'polypeptide(L)'
;MSGYLDTGLLSPVSAGTAAEAELSDAAWLQAMLDAEAALAAAQADIGVLPRGAADVIARAAAGHGIDVRAVALSARETANPVVGLIKELSRVVDEIEPSATDYVHRGSTSQDILDTGAMIVAKRVLGIVATDLGYTADALAELAGAHSGTVMAARTLATQAVPTTFGLKASGWRQLILEARARCGRAGGCAAGISWWGGRNSCRISGICGAARSRSGSVRREAERGIRGQDRAGRIRPAVACAAYPDSGYRQYDGICDGCTREVRGRCADVEPHRDCRGGGAGSAGAWGVLGYAT
;
A
#
# COMPACT_ATOMS: atom_id res chain seq x y z
N MET A 1 -34.61 0.30 14.74
CA MET A 1 -33.78 -0.92 14.83
C MET A 1 -33.29 -1.24 13.43
N SER A 2 -31.99 -1.00 13.19
CA SER A 2 -31.32 -1.19 11.90
C SER A 2 -31.32 -2.67 11.55
N GLY A 3 -32.08 -3.04 10.52
CA GLY A 3 -32.46 -4.42 10.24
C GLY A 3 -32.07 -4.86 8.84
N TYR A 4 -30.79 -4.69 8.49
CA TYR A 4 -30.12 -5.59 7.54
C TYR A 4 -28.77 -5.91 8.15
N LEU A 5 -28.80 -6.81 9.12
CA LEU A 5 -27.57 -7.31 9.71
C LEU A 5 -26.95 -8.27 8.69
N ASP A 6 -25.87 -7.84 8.05
CA ASP A 6 -24.89 -8.78 7.52
C ASP A 6 -24.18 -9.41 8.73
N THR A 7 -24.78 -10.46 9.29
CA THR A 7 -24.28 -11.12 10.50
C THR A 7 -23.10 -12.05 10.22
N GLY A 8 -22.65 -12.16 8.97
CA GLY A 8 -21.59 -13.07 8.57
C GLY A 8 -21.96 -14.56 8.67
N LEU A 9 -23.26 -14.93 8.76
CA LEU A 9 -23.69 -16.33 8.93
C LEU A 9 -23.18 -17.24 7.79
N LEU A 10 -23.13 -16.71 6.57
CA LEU A 10 -22.61 -17.40 5.38
C LEU A 10 -21.16 -17.02 5.05
N SER A 11 -20.53 -16.16 5.87
CA SER A 11 -19.12 -15.76 5.77
C SER A 11 -18.42 -15.81 7.14
N PRO A 12 -18.42 -16.97 7.83
CA PRO A 12 -17.95 -17.07 9.22
C PRO A 12 -16.45 -16.82 9.39
N VAL A 13 -15.68 -16.85 8.30
CA VAL A 13 -14.23 -16.58 8.31
C VAL A 13 -13.95 -15.07 8.46
N SER A 14 -14.82 -14.20 7.94
CA SER A 14 -14.69 -12.75 8.08
C SER A 14 -15.48 -12.19 9.26
N ALA A 15 -16.50 -12.91 9.72
CA ALA A 15 -17.39 -12.49 10.81
C ALA A 15 -16.62 -12.13 12.09
N GLY A 16 -16.82 -10.91 12.60
CA GLY A 16 -16.21 -10.38 13.80
C GLY A 16 -14.75 -9.91 13.64
N THR A 17 -14.20 -9.95 12.43
CA THR A 17 -12.84 -9.46 12.17
C THR A 17 -12.81 -7.93 12.07
N ALA A 18 -11.66 -7.33 12.39
CA ALA A 18 -11.47 -5.89 12.19
C ALA A 18 -11.63 -5.48 10.72
N ALA A 19 -11.25 -6.36 9.78
CA ALA A 19 -11.40 -6.11 8.35
C ALA A 19 -12.87 -6.06 7.90
N GLU A 20 -13.75 -6.87 8.48
CA GLU A 20 -15.19 -6.84 8.18
C GLU A 20 -15.80 -5.48 8.53
N ALA A 21 -15.46 -4.92 9.70
CA ALA A 21 -15.97 -3.61 10.12
C ALA A 21 -15.59 -2.50 9.11
N GLU A 22 -14.37 -2.53 8.59
CA GLU A 22 -13.85 -1.58 7.60
C GLU A 22 -14.44 -1.78 6.19
N LEU A 23 -15.08 -2.91 5.91
CA LEU A 23 -15.71 -3.23 4.63
C LEU A 23 -17.24 -3.06 4.65
N SER A 24 -17.80 -2.64 5.78
CA SER A 24 -19.25 -2.40 5.92
C SER A 24 -19.74 -1.22 5.07
N ASP A 25 -21.03 -1.20 4.74
CA ASP A 25 -21.67 -0.08 4.02
C ASP A 25 -21.45 1.26 4.73
N ALA A 26 -21.46 1.26 6.06
CA ALA A 26 -21.19 2.45 6.86
C ALA A 26 -19.73 2.92 6.74
N ALA A 27 -18.77 1.99 6.72
CA ALA A 27 -17.36 2.33 6.52
C ALA A 27 -17.09 2.88 5.11
N TRP A 28 -17.73 2.29 4.08
CA TRP A 28 -17.69 2.80 2.71
C TRP A 28 -18.31 4.18 2.58
N LEU A 29 -19.49 4.39 3.18
CA LEU A 29 -20.14 5.70 3.23
C LEU A 29 -19.21 6.73 3.87
N GLN A 30 -18.65 6.42 5.04
CA GLN A 30 -17.74 7.32 5.74
C GLN A 30 -16.49 7.61 4.92
N ALA A 31 -15.91 6.62 4.24
CA ALA A 31 -14.75 6.84 3.39
C ALA A 31 -15.04 7.81 2.23
N MET A 32 -16.24 7.76 1.64
CA MET A 32 -16.65 8.73 0.62
C MET A 32 -16.89 10.13 1.21
N LEU A 33 -17.46 10.22 2.43
CA LEU A 33 -17.62 11.48 3.16
C LEU A 33 -16.28 12.11 3.55
N ASP A 34 -15.31 11.30 3.98
CA ASP A 34 -13.95 11.72 4.27
C ASP A 34 -13.28 12.29 3.01
N ALA A 35 -13.53 11.70 1.84
CA ALA A 35 -13.05 12.19 0.56
C ALA A 35 -13.65 13.56 0.18
N GLU A 36 -14.96 13.76 0.38
CA GLU A 36 -15.64 15.05 0.19
C GLU A 36 -15.11 16.14 1.12
N ALA A 37 -14.97 15.83 2.42
CA ALA A 37 -14.44 16.76 3.40
C ALA A 37 -12.99 17.16 3.07
N ALA A 38 -12.16 16.19 2.67
CA ALA A 38 -10.78 16.43 2.26
C ALA A 38 -10.71 17.29 0.98
N LEU A 39 -11.60 17.04 0.01
CA LEU A 39 -11.71 17.86 -1.19
C LEU A 39 -12.06 19.31 -0.85
N ALA A 40 -13.08 19.52 -0.02
CA ALA A 40 -13.51 20.85 0.38
C ALA A 40 -12.40 21.60 1.13
N ALA A 41 -11.70 20.91 2.04
CA ALA A 41 -10.55 21.46 2.77
C ALA A 41 -9.41 21.88 1.81
N ALA A 42 -9.05 21.01 0.87
CA ALA A 42 -8.02 21.31 -0.14
C ALA A 42 -8.41 22.49 -1.04
N GLN A 43 -9.69 22.59 -1.41
CA GLN A 43 -10.22 23.72 -2.19
C GLN A 43 -10.20 25.03 -1.39
N ALA A 44 -10.47 24.99 -0.10
CA ALA A 44 -10.33 26.14 0.78
C ALA A 44 -8.87 26.59 0.93
N ASP A 45 -7.92 25.65 0.99
CA ASP A 45 -6.48 25.95 1.07
C ASP A 45 -5.99 26.75 -0.16
N ILE A 46 -6.60 26.52 -1.33
CA ILE A 46 -6.27 27.22 -2.58
C ILE A 46 -7.23 28.38 -2.90
N GLY A 47 -8.15 28.71 -2.00
CA GLY A 47 -9.08 29.84 -2.15
C GLY A 47 -10.22 29.63 -3.16
N VAL A 48 -10.51 28.38 -3.55
CA VAL A 48 -11.65 28.06 -4.44
C VAL A 48 -12.99 28.18 -3.71
N LEU A 49 -13.01 27.88 -2.41
CA LEU A 49 -14.19 28.05 -1.56
C LEU A 49 -13.83 28.67 -0.20
N PRO A 50 -14.76 29.35 0.49
CA PRO A 50 -14.50 29.93 1.81
C PRO A 50 -14.18 28.86 2.85
N ARG A 51 -13.20 29.11 3.74
CA ARG A 51 -12.87 28.17 4.84
C ARG A 51 -14.08 27.75 5.66
N GLY A 52 -14.97 28.69 5.97
CA GLY A 52 -16.19 28.39 6.72
C GLY A 52 -17.09 27.35 6.04
N ALA A 53 -17.16 27.35 4.70
CA ALA A 53 -17.91 26.34 3.96
C ALA A 53 -17.23 24.96 4.03
N ALA A 54 -15.89 24.88 3.91
CA ALA A 54 -15.15 23.64 4.16
C ALA A 54 -15.40 23.08 5.56
N ASP A 55 -15.37 23.95 6.58
CA ASP A 55 -15.58 23.53 7.97
C ASP A 55 -17.01 23.01 8.20
N VAL A 56 -18.02 23.63 7.57
CA VAL A 56 -19.40 23.13 7.60
C VAL A 56 -19.50 21.75 6.94
N ILE A 57 -18.94 21.57 5.74
CA ILE A 57 -18.95 20.29 5.02
C ILE A 57 -18.25 19.20 5.84
N ALA A 58 -17.10 19.51 6.45
CA ALA A 58 -16.38 18.57 7.30
C ALA A 58 -17.19 18.16 8.53
N ARG A 59 -17.90 19.10 9.18
CA ARG A 59 -18.80 18.79 10.30
C ARG A 59 -19.99 17.93 9.87
N ALA A 60 -20.58 18.22 8.72
CA ALA A 60 -21.68 17.43 8.17
C ALA A 60 -21.23 16.00 7.83
N ALA A 61 -20.05 15.84 7.23
CA ALA A 61 -19.42 14.57 6.89
C ALA A 61 -19.02 13.72 8.11
N ALA A 62 -18.72 14.36 9.24
CA ALA A 62 -18.42 13.69 10.50
C ALA A 62 -19.68 13.33 11.32
N GLY A 63 -20.83 13.90 10.99
CA GLY A 63 -22.08 13.69 11.71
C GLY A 63 -22.85 12.45 11.24
N HIS A 64 -23.57 11.79 12.15
CA HIS A 64 -24.40 10.61 11.84
C HIS A 64 -25.76 10.94 11.18
N GLY A 65 -25.85 12.06 10.45
CA GLY A 65 -27.11 12.56 9.88
C GLY A 65 -27.49 11.96 8.52
N ILE A 66 -26.63 11.10 7.95
CA ILE A 66 -26.80 10.54 6.60
C ILE A 66 -27.30 9.10 6.69
N ASP A 67 -28.46 8.84 6.08
CA ASP A 67 -29.05 7.52 6.03
C ASP A 67 -28.41 6.66 4.91
N VAL A 68 -27.56 5.71 5.32
CA VAL A 68 -26.92 4.73 4.43
C VAL A 68 -27.94 4.01 3.54
N ARG A 69 -29.11 3.67 4.08
CA ARG A 69 -30.15 2.94 3.33
C ARG A 69 -30.79 3.84 2.28
N ALA A 70 -31.00 5.12 2.59
CA ALA A 70 -31.50 6.07 1.61
C ALA A 70 -30.52 6.24 0.43
N VAL A 71 -29.22 6.34 0.73
CA VAL A 71 -28.15 6.37 -0.28
C VAL A 71 -28.18 5.11 -1.14
N ALA A 72 -28.22 3.92 -0.53
CA ALA A 72 -28.27 2.64 -1.25
C ALA A 72 -29.51 2.51 -2.14
N LEU A 73 -30.68 2.95 -1.68
CA LEU A 73 -31.90 2.94 -2.48
C LEU A 73 -31.82 3.86 -3.69
N SER A 74 -31.25 5.06 -3.52
CA SER A 74 -31.07 6.03 -4.62
C SER A 74 -30.07 5.57 -5.68
N ALA A 75 -29.09 4.75 -5.30
CA ALA A 75 -28.09 4.19 -6.22
C ALA A 75 -28.72 3.31 -7.31
N ARG A 76 -29.94 2.78 -7.09
CA ARG A 76 -30.67 1.98 -8.08
C ARG A 76 -31.03 2.76 -9.34
N GLU A 77 -31.24 4.07 -9.22
CA GLU A 77 -31.63 4.93 -10.34
C GLU A 77 -30.43 5.44 -11.13
N THR A 78 -29.28 5.57 -10.47
CA THR A 78 -28.09 6.24 -11.01
C THR A 78 -26.92 5.28 -11.26
N ALA A 79 -27.03 4.02 -10.82
CA ALA A 79 -25.95 3.04 -10.77
C ALA A 79 -24.68 3.54 -10.06
N ASN A 80 -24.82 4.54 -9.18
CA ASN A 80 -23.70 5.15 -8.45
C ASN A 80 -24.17 5.70 -7.08
N PRO A 81 -23.60 5.23 -5.95
CA PRO A 81 -24.03 5.69 -4.63
C PRO A 81 -23.69 7.16 -4.36
N VAL A 82 -22.73 7.75 -5.07
CA VAL A 82 -22.27 9.12 -4.81
C VAL A 82 -23.36 10.15 -5.10
N VAL A 83 -24.22 9.93 -6.11
CA VAL A 83 -25.31 10.89 -6.39
C VAL A 83 -26.27 11.00 -5.19
N GLY A 84 -26.61 9.86 -4.60
CA GLY A 84 -27.40 9.81 -3.36
C GLY A 84 -26.68 10.42 -2.17
N LEU A 85 -25.39 10.10 -2.03
CA LEU A 85 -24.54 10.66 -0.99
C LEU A 85 -24.52 12.18 -1.02
N ILE A 86 -24.28 12.79 -2.18
CA ILE A 86 -24.21 14.24 -2.33
C ILE A 86 -25.55 14.87 -1.98
N LYS A 87 -26.66 14.26 -2.39
CA LYS A 87 -28.00 14.76 -2.04
C LYS A 87 -28.22 14.80 -0.52
N GLU A 88 -27.87 13.73 0.20
CA GLU A 88 -28.01 13.69 1.66
C GLU A 88 -27.01 14.63 2.36
N LEU A 89 -25.76 14.67 1.90
CA LEU A 89 -24.75 15.58 2.45
C LEU A 89 -25.17 17.05 2.26
N SER A 90 -25.65 17.41 1.07
CA SER A 90 -26.18 18.74 0.78
C SER A 90 -27.37 19.09 1.68
N ARG A 91 -28.28 18.15 1.96
CA ARG A 91 -29.38 18.38 2.93
C ARG A 91 -28.85 18.73 4.32
N VAL A 92 -27.89 17.95 4.83
CA VAL A 92 -27.31 18.19 6.17
C VAL A 92 -26.52 19.50 6.21
N VAL A 93 -25.78 19.82 5.15
CA VAL A 93 -25.05 21.10 5.03
C VAL A 93 -26.03 22.27 5.00
N ASP A 94 -27.13 22.17 4.26
CA ASP A 94 -28.16 23.21 4.17
C ASP A 94 -28.83 23.49 5.51
N GLU A 95 -29.07 22.44 6.30
CA GLU A 95 -29.60 22.56 7.67
C GLU A 95 -28.64 23.29 8.63
N ILE A 96 -27.32 23.19 8.40
CA ILE A 96 -26.29 23.83 9.23
C ILE A 96 -26.02 25.27 8.76
N GLU A 97 -25.80 25.45 7.46
CA GLU A 97 -25.46 26.72 6.82
C GLU A 97 -25.81 26.67 5.32
N PRO A 98 -26.96 27.23 4.90
CA PRO A 98 -27.44 27.17 3.51
C PRO A 98 -26.45 27.72 2.47
N SER A 99 -25.64 28.70 2.87
CA SER A 99 -24.64 29.29 1.97
C SER A 99 -23.48 28.34 1.64
N ALA A 100 -23.30 27.25 2.39
CA ALA A 100 -22.28 26.25 2.15
C ALA A 100 -22.71 25.15 1.16
N THR A 101 -24.01 24.99 0.89
CA THR A 101 -24.57 23.90 0.07
C THR A 101 -24.03 23.89 -1.36
N ASP A 102 -23.84 25.06 -1.98
CA ASP A 102 -23.33 25.23 -3.34
C ASP A 102 -21.86 24.81 -3.54
N TYR A 103 -21.16 24.51 -2.43
CA TYR A 103 -19.77 24.07 -2.45
C TYR A 103 -19.60 22.56 -2.28
N VAL A 104 -20.67 21.82 -1.95
CA VAL A 104 -20.64 20.36 -1.84
C VAL A 104 -20.32 19.74 -3.21
N HIS A 105 -19.40 18.77 -3.25
CA HIS A 105 -19.00 18.06 -4.48
C HIS A 105 -18.49 18.97 -5.62
N ARG A 106 -18.06 20.20 -5.31
CA ARG A 106 -17.73 21.19 -6.33
C ARG A 106 -16.51 20.75 -7.13
N GLY A 107 -16.67 20.60 -8.45
CA GLY A 107 -15.56 20.34 -9.37
C GLY A 107 -15.01 18.91 -9.36
N SER A 108 -15.65 17.98 -8.64
CA SER A 108 -15.39 16.55 -8.71
C SER A 108 -16.44 15.83 -9.55
N THR A 109 -16.10 14.63 -9.99
CA THR A 109 -17.03 13.65 -10.54
C THR A 109 -17.35 12.60 -9.48
N SER A 110 -18.46 11.88 -9.68
CA SER A 110 -18.81 10.76 -8.81
C SER A 110 -17.73 9.66 -8.77
N GLN A 111 -16.94 9.49 -9.84
CA GLN A 111 -15.85 8.51 -9.86
C GLN A 111 -14.71 8.92 -8.94
N ASP A 112 -14.38 10.21 -8.88
CA ASP A 112 -13.28 10.72 -8.04
C ASP A 112 -13.50 10.36 -6.57
N ILE A 113 -14.74 10.52 -6.10
CA ILE A 113 -15.13 10.26 -4.71
C ILE A 113 -15.21 8.77 -4.42
N LEU A 114 -15.79 7.99 -5.34
CA LEU A 114 -15.90 6.54 -5.17
C LEU A 114 -14.51 5.88 -5.16
N ASP A 115 -13.64 6.20 -6.11
CA ASP A 115 -12.29 5.66 -6.19
C ASP A 115 -11.45 6.10 -4.99
N THR A 116 -11.55 7.36 -4.57
CA THR A 116 -10.83 7.86 -3.39
C THR A 116 -11.33 7.19 -2.11
N GLY A 117 -12.64 6.99 -1.97
CA GLY A 117 -13.22 6.20 -0.89
C GLY A 117 -12.69 4.75 -0.89
N ALA A 118 -12.63 4.11 -2.06
CA ALA A 118 -12.06 2.77 -2.21
C ALA A 118 -10.59 2.70 -1.78
N MET A 119 -9.81 3.73 -2.12
CA MET A 119 -8.40 3.82 -1.69
C MET A 119 -8.25 4.02 -0.18
N ILE A 120 -9.13 4.80 0.44
CA ILE A 120 -9.18 4.96 1.91
C ILE A 120 -9.49 3.61 2.58
N VAL A 121 -10.54 2.90 2.14
CA VAL A 121 -10.90 1.57 2.65
C VAL A 121 -9.75 0.58 2.44
N ALA A 122 -9.19 0.50 1.24
CA ALA A 122 -8.07 -0.39 0.92
C ALA A 122 -6.87 -0.11 1.83
N LYS A 123 -6.53 1.15 2.10
CA LYS A 123 -5.43 1.51 3.00
C LYS A 123 -5.68 1.04 4.43
N ARG A 124 -6.91 1.21 4.97
CA ARG A 124 -7.28 0.74 6.32
C ARG A 124 -7.17 -0.78 6.42
N VAL A 125 -7.77 -1.50 5.47
CA VAL A 125 -7.76 -2.98 5.44
C VAL A 125 -6.35 -3.55 5.23
N LEU A 126 -5.54 -2.96 4.34
CA LEU A 126 -4.16 -3.41 4.12
C LEU A 126 -3.28 -3.27 5.37
N GLY A 127 -3.55 -2.28 6.22
CA GLY A 127 -2.88 -2.14 7.52
C GLY A 127 -3.20 -3.29 8.47
N ILE A 128 -4.48 -3.69 8.52
CA ILE A 128 -4.95 -4.83 9.32
C ILE A 128 -4.30 -6.13 8.81
N VAL A 129 -4.40 -6.40 7.50
CA VAL A 129 -3.81 -7.59 6.87
C VAL A 129 -2.29 -7.65 7.11
N ALA A 130 -1.58 -6.53 6.98
CA ALA A 130 -0.14 -6.49 7.22
C ALA A 130 0.23 -6.79 8.69
N THR A 131 -0.66 -6.48 9.62
CA THR A 131 -0.51 -6.80 11.05
C THR A 131 -0.73 -8.29 11.29
N ASP A 132 -1.80 -8.87 10.75
CA ASP A 132 -2.11 -10.30 10.88
C ASP A 132 -1.06 -11.20 10.22
N LEU A 133 -0.51 -10.78 9.08
CA LEU A 133 0.65 -11.43 8.46
C LEU A 133 1.89 -11.37 9.35
N GLY A 134 2.06 -10.31 10.16
CA GLY A 134 3.11 -10.21 11.17
C GLY A 134 2.95 -11.29 12.23
N TYR A 135 1.78 -11.37 12.87
CA TYR A 135 1.48 -12.39 13.87
C TYR A 135 1.64 -13.82 13.32
N THR A 136 1.20 -14.04 12.08
CA THR A 136 1.35 -15.33 11.40
C THR A 136 2.83 -15.67 11.17
N ALA A 137 3.66 -14.70 10.78
CA ALA A 137 5.09 -14.91 10.58
C ALA A 137 5.83 -15.24 11.89
N ASP A 138 5.39 -14.66 13.01
CA ASP A 138 5.97 -14.92 14.33
C ASP A 138 5.59 -16.33 14.82
N ALA A 139 4.31 -16.71 14.71
CA ALA A 139 3.86 -18.06 15.03
C ALA A 139 4.56 -19.14 14.18
N LEU A 140 4.78 -18.88 12.89
CA LEU A 140 5.55 -19.77 12.02
C LEU A 140 7.04 -19.82 12.40
N ALA A 141 7.60 -18.75 12.96
CA ALA A 141 8.97 -18.74 13.46
C ALA A 141 9.12 -19.66 14.68
N GLU A 142 8.16 -19.58 15.62
CA GLU A 142 8.10 -20.45 16.79
C GLU A 142 7.98 -21.92 16.37
N LEU A 143 7.07 -22.21 15.43
CA LEU A 143 6.86 -23.56 14.90
C LEU A 143 8.11 -24.10 14.19
N ALA A 144 8.79 -23.24 13.40
CA ALA A 144 10.03 -23.61 12.72
C ALA A 144 11.15 -23.92 13.71
N GLY A 145 11.29 -23.14 14.78
CA GLY A 145 12.27 -23.37 15.84
C GLY A 145 11.99 -24.66 16.62
N ALA A 146 10.76 -24.82 17.10
CA ALA A 146 10.32 -25.98 17.90
C ALA A 146 10.52 -27.31 17.16
N HIS A 147 10.36 -27.32 15.83
CA HIS A 147 10.46 -28.52 15.00
C HIS A 147 11.67 -28.55 14.06
N SER A 148 12.70 -27.76 14.37
CA SER A 148 13.95 -27.70 13.60
C SER A 148 14.58 -29.08 13.36
N GLY A 149 14.51 -29.98 14.35
CA GLY A 149 15.02 -31.35 14.28
C GLY A 149 13.96 -32.44 14.02
N THR A 150 12.68 -32.09 13.88
CA THR A 150 11.61 -33.09 13.66
C THR A 150 11.65 -33.60 12.23
N VAL A 151 12.22 -34.78 12.01
CA VAL A 151 12.32 -35.42 10.69
C VAL A 151 10.94 -35.85 10.17
N MET A 152 10.68 -35.59 8.89
CA MET A 152 9.50 -36.05 8.16
C MET A 152 9.84 -36.46 6.73
N ALA A 153 8.98 -37.27 6.12
CA ALA A 153 9.08 -37.55 4.68
C ALA A 153 8.73 -36.30 3.86
N ALA A 154 9.62 -35.88 2.96
CA ALA A 154 9.26 -34.87 1.96
C ALA A 154 8.29 -35.48 0.92
N ARG A 155 7.57 -34.61 0.19
CA ARG A 155 6.69 -35.03 -0.90
C ARG A 155 6.91 -34.18 -2.15
N THR A 156 7.16 -34.82 -3.27
CA THR A 156 7.26 -34.21 -4.60
C THR A 156 6.21 -34.84 -5.51
N LEU A 157 5.34 -34.03 -6.13
CA LEU A 157 4.17 -34.51 -6.90
C LEU A 157 3.34 -35.53 -6.10
N ALA A 158 3.09 -35.23 -4.82
CA ALA A 158 2.42 -36.09 -3.84
C ALA A 158 3.13 -37.42 -3.48
N THR A 159 4.23 -37.77 -4.16
CA THR A 159 5.05 -38.97 -3.89
C THR A 159 6.11 -38.70 -2.84
N GLN A 160 6.41 -39.71 -2.02
CA GLN A 160 7.46 -39.63 -1.00
C GLN A 160 8.83 -39.37 -1.64
N ALA A 161 9.56 -38.42 -1.07
CA ALA A 161 10.91 -38.02 -1.47
C ALA A 161 11.90 -38.17 -0.29
N VAL A 162 13.14 -37.71 -0.48
CA VAL A 162 14.18 -37.74 0.56
C VAL A 162 13.73 -37.03 1.85
N PRO A 163 14.21 -37.45 3.04
CA PRO A 163 13.80 -36.84 4.31
C PRO A 163 14.06 -35.34 4.38
N THR A 164 13.20 -34.63 5.10
CA THR A 164 13.32 -33.21 5.44
C THR A 164 12.95 -33.01 6.91
N THR A 165 12.97 -31.77 7.43
CA THR A 165 12.43 -31.45 8.75
C THR A 165 11.15 -30.62 8.64
N PHE A 166 10.23 -30.81 9.59
CA PHE A 166 9.01 -29.98 9.65
C PHE A 166 9.36 -28.50 9.87
N GLY A 167 10.40 -28.22 10.66
CA GLY A 167 10.91 -26.86 10.84
C GLY A 167 11.34 -26.20 9.53
N LEU A 168 12.05 -26.91 8.64
CA LEU A 168 12.42 -26.40 7.32
C LEU A 168 11.20 -26.12 6.43
N LYS A 169 10.13 -26.91 6.58
CA LYS A 169 8.87 -26.67 5.87
C LYS A 169 8.16 -25.42 6.40
N ALA A 170 8.09 -25.26 7.72
CA ALA A 170 7.50 -24.09 8.35
C ALA A 170 8.27 -22.79 8.05
N SER A 171 9.60 -22.84 7.98
CA SER A 171 10.41 -21.67 7.58
C SER A 171 10.13 -21.24 6.14
N GLY A 172 9.87 -22.18 5.23
CA GLY A 172 9.44 -21.88 3.87
C GLY A 172 8.10 -21.15 3.82
N TRP A 173 7.12 -21.58 4.62
CA TRP A 173 5.84 -20.85 4.74
C TRP A 173 6.02 -19.45 5.31
N ARG A 174 6.86 -19.31 6.35
CA ARG A 174 7.15 -18.00 6.96
C ARG A 174 7.70 -17.01 5.94
N GLN A 175 8.62 -17.46 5.08
CA GLN A 175 9.21 -16.61 4.04
C GLN A 175 8.13 -16.05 3.09
N LEU A 176 7.19 -16.89 2.65
CA LEU A 176 6.07 -16.44 1.80
C LEU A 176 5.17 -15.41 2.49
N ILE A 177 4.93 -15.58 3.79
CA ILE A 177 4.14 -14.62 4.59
C ILE A 177 4.86 -13.28 4.72
N LEU A 178 6.18 -13.28 4.97
CA LEU A 178 6.97 -12.04 5.03
C LEU A 178 6.97 -11.30 3.69
N GLU A 179 7.08 -12.01 2.58
CA GLU A 179 6.99 -11.42 1.24
C GLU A 179 5.60 -10.83 0.96
N ALA A 180 4.54 -11.53 1.37
CA ALA A 180 3.17 -11.01 1.27
C ALA A 180 2.99 -9.74 2.10
N ARG A 181 3.51 -9.71 3.33
CA ARG A 181 3.47 -8.52 4.21
C ARG A 181 4.19 -7.33 3.58
N ALA A 182 5.37 -7.56 2.98
CA ALA A 182 6.09 -6.52 2.26
C ALA A 182 5.32 -5.99 1.04
N ARG A 183 4.58 -6.86 0.33
CA ARG A 183 3.69 -6.46 -0.77
C ARG A 183 2.54 -5.59 -0.27
N CYS A 184 1.90 -5.94 0.85
CA CYS A 184 0.87 -5.11 1.48
C CYS A 184 1.40 -3.72 1.83
N GLY A 185 2.61 -3.62 2.39
CA GLY A 185 3.25 -2.34 2.68
C GLY A 185 3.47 -1.46 1.44
N ARG A 186 3.94 -2.06 0.34
CA ARG A 186 4.08 -1.35 -0.95
C ARG A 186 2.73 -0.90 -1.52
N ALA A 187 1.73 -1.78 -1.49
CA ALA A 187 0.39 -1.47 -1.96
C ALA A 187 -0.27 -0.37 -1.13
N GLY A 188 -0.12 -0.40 0.20
CA GLY A 188 -0.62 0.65 1.10
C GLY A 188 0.03 2.02 0.87
N GLY A 189 1.30 2.03 0.46
CA GLY A 189 1.98 3.25 0.00
C GLY A 189 1.39 3.81 -1.30
N CYS A 190 1.01 2.93 -2.25
CA CYS A 190 0.37 3.32 -3.50
C CYS A 190 -1.12 3.68 -3.35
N ALA A 191 -1.84 3.05 -2.41
CA ALA A 191 -3.22 3.35 -2.06
C ALA A 191 -3.39 4.73 -1.39
N ALA A 192 -2.31 5.47 -1.14
CA ALA A 192 -2.36 6.91 -0.90
C ALA A 192 -2.58 7.74 -2.18
N GLY A 193 -2.66 7.10 -3.35
CA GLY A 193 -2.97 7.74 -4.63
C GLY A 193 -4.43 8.16 -4.70
N ILE A 194 -4.69 9.45 -4.89
CA ILE A 194 -6.02 10.02 -5.09
C ILE A 194 -6.39 9.87 -6.58
N SER A 195 -7.57 9.33 -6.89
CA SER A 195 -8.11 9.31 -8.26
C SER A 195 -8.79 10.65 -8.50
N TRP A 196 -8.28 11.44 -9.45
CA TRP A 196 -8.85 12.75 -9.77
C TRP A 196 -8.85 12.97 -11.28
N TRP A 197 -10.03 12.88 -11.87
CA TRP A 197 -10.32 12.99 -13.30
C TRP A 197 -11.55 13.89 -13.48
N GLY A 198 -11.44 15.16 -13.08
CA GLY A 198 -12.50 16.15 -13.30
C GLY A 198 -13.07 16.05 -14.72
N GLY A 199 -14.40 16.02 -14.84
CA GLY A 199 -15.14 15.64 -16.05
C GLY A 199 -14.64 16.29 -17.34
N ARG A 200 -14.72 15.55 -18.46
CA ARG A 200 -14.28 15.85 -19.84
C ARG A 200 -13.77 17.29 -20.05
N ASN A 201 -12.45 17.40 -20.17
CA ASN A 201 -11.69 18.52 -20.74
C ASN A 201 -11.92 19.90 -20.08
N SER A 202 -11.13 20.24 -19.03
CA SER A 202 -10.41 21.54 -18.97
C SER A 202 -9.78 21.90 -17.60
N CYS A 203 -9.99 21.17 -16.51
CA CYS A 203 -9.36 21.56 -15.24
C CYS A 203 -7.86 21.19 -15.20
N ARG A 204 -7.00 22.13 -15.63
CA ARG A 204 -5.55 22.12 -15.39
C ARG A 204 -5.27 22.29 -13.89
N ILE A 205 -5.40 21.22 -13.11
CA ILE A 205 -4.92 21.13 -11.71
C ILE A 205 -3.86 20.02 -11.57
N SER A 206 -3.27 19.55 -12.67
CA SER A 206 -2.12 18.61 -12.65
C SER A 206 -0.86 19.19 -11.96
N GLY A 207 -0.84 20.48 -11.60
CA GLY A 207 0.27 21.12 -10.88
C GLY A 207 0.31 20.90 -9.36
N ILE A 208 -0.77 20.42 -8.72
CA ILE A 208 -0.89 20.49 -7.24
C ILE A 208 -0.24 19.28 -6.54
N CYS A 209 -0.30 18.07 -7.09
CA CYS A 209 0.40 16.90 -6.51
C CYS A 209 1.94 16.95 -6.68
N GLY A 210 2.46 17.75 -7.63
CA GLY A 210 3.90 17.99 -7.79
C GLY A 210 4.45 19.09 -6.87
N ALA A 211 3.60 20.04 -6.44
CA ALA A 211 4.02 21.17 -5.62
C ALA A 211 4.15 20.82 -4.13
N ALA A 212 3.31 19.93 -3.60
CA ALA A 212 3.38 19.50 -2.19
C ALA A 212 4.64 18.68 -1.88
N ARG A 213 5.21 17.95 -2.86
CA ARG A 213 6.48 17.20 -2.70
C ARG A 213 7.75 18.06 -2.86
N SER A 214 7.63 19.31 -3.35
CA SER A 214 8.80 20.15 -3.63
C SER A 214 9.05 21.26 -2.59
N ARG A 215 8.23 21.33 -1.52
CA ARG A 215 8.40 22.30 -0.42
C ARG A 215 9.12 21.76 0.82
N SER A 216 9.67 20.55 0.79
CA SER A 216 10.74 20.14 1.71
C SER A 216 12.10 20.29 1.00
N GLY A 217 12.91 21.22 1.49
CA GLY A 217 14.07 21.75 0.79
C GLY A 217 15.32 20.86 0.77
N SER A 218 16.26 21.32 -0.06
CA SER A 218 17.73 21.18 0.03
C SER A 218 18.48 20.06 -0.71
N VAL A 219 17.89 18.98 -1.22
CA VAL A 219 18.69 17.91 -1.86
C VAL A 219 18.98 18.14 -3.36
N ARG A 220 18.32 19.11 -4.00
CA ARG A 220 18.35 19.23 -5.48
C ARG A 220 19.54 20.01 -6.07
N ARG A 221 20.46 20.58 -5.28
CA ARG A 221 21.61 21.34 -5.83
C ARG A 221 22.94 20.58 -5.90
N GLU A 222 23.03 19.36 -5.36
CA GLU A 222 24.24 18.52 -5.49
C GLU A 222 24.14 17.43 -6.57
N ALA A 223 22.95 17.01 -6.97
CA ALA A 223 22.78 15.96 -7.99
C ALA A 223 23.09 16.43 -9.43
N GLU A 224 23.02 17.74 -9.72
CA GLU A 224 23.25 18.26 -11.07
C GLU A 224 24.73 18.58 -11.38
N ARG A 225 25.64 18.45 -10.41
CA ARG A 225 27.10 18.60 -10.62
C ARG A 225 27.86 17.26 -10.73
N GLY A 226 27.16 16.12 -10.69
CA GLY A 226 27.78 14.78 -10.72
C GLY A 226 27.85 14.08 -12.10
N ILE A 227 27.22 14.62 -13.15
CA ILE A 227 27.03 13.88 -14.42
C ILE A 227 28.09 14.23 -15.49
N ARG A 228 29.34 14.50 -15.10
CA ARG A 228 30.47 14.49 -16.05
C ARG A 228 31.75 13.99 -15.37
N GLY A 229 32.00 12.69 -15.52
CA GLY A 229 33.23 12.04 -15.09
C GLY A 229 33.40 10.69 -15.78
N GLN A 230 33.51 10.69 -17.11
CA GLN A 230 34.09 9.55 -17.83
C GLN A 230 35.62 9.64 -17.69
N ASP A 231 36.26 8.62 -17.11
CA ASP A 231 37.70 8.46 -17.28
C ASP A 231 38.01 7.85 -18.66
N ARG A 232 39.22 8.10 -19.17
CA ARG A 232 39.66 7.66 -20.51
C ARG A 232 39.99 6.16 -20.58
N ALA A 233 39.60 5.33 -19.62
CA ALA A 233 39.92 3.90 -19.58
C ALA A 233 38.70 2.96 -19.60
N GLY A 234 37.47 3.48 -19.68
CA GLY A 234 36.29 2.67 -20.04
C GLY A 234 35.88 1.60 -19.02
N ARG A 235 36.17 1.78 -17.72
CA ARG A 235 35.64 0.89 -16.66
C ARG A 235 34.40 1.47 -15.99
N ILE A 236 33.31 0.70 -15.99
CA ILE A 236 32.09 0.98 -15.25
C ILE A 236 32.31 0.61 -13.78
N ARG A 237 32.14 1.56 -12.86
CA ARG A 237 32.01 1.29 -11.42
C ARG A 237 30.53 1.10 -11.09
N PRO A 238 30.12 0.07 -10.33
CA PRO A 238 28.77 -0.02 -9.82
C PRO A 238 28.55 1.11 -8.80
N ALA A 239 27.59 1.97 -9.08
CA ALA A 239 27.13 2.99 -8.13
C ALA A 239 26.20 2.33 -7.11
N VAL A 240 26.67 2.15 -5.88
CA VAL A 240 25.81 1.79 -4.75
C VAL A 240 25.19 3.08 -4.24
N ALA A 241 23.91 3.29 -4.51
CA ALA A 241 23.15 4.41 -3.94
C ALA A 241 22.77 4.08 -2.50
N CYS A 242 23.35 4.82 -1.54
CA CYS A 242 22.99 4.73 -0.12
C CYS A 242 21.77 5.63 0.13
N ALA A 243 20.60 5.05 0.40
CA ALA A 243 19.47 5.78 0.95
C ALA A 243 19.48 5.65 2.48
N ALA A 244 19.81 6.72 3.18
CA ALA A 244 19.72 6.78 4.64
C ALA A 244 18.28 7.16 5.04
N TYR A 245 17.60 6.30 5.81
CA TYR A 245 16.40 6.68 6.56
C TYR A 245 16.84 7.09 7.97
N PRO A 246 16.72 8.37 8.37
CA PRO A 246 16.95 8.76 9.75
C PRO A 246 15.71 8.36 10.55
N ASP A 247 15.84 7.32 11.38
CA ASP A 247 15.13 7.11 12.67
C ASP A 247 14.88 5.64 13.06
N SER A 248 15.41 4.64 12.34
CA SER A 248 15.20 3.22 12.73
C SER A 248 16.36 2.53 13.44
N GLY A 249 17.54 3.14 13.59
CA GLY A 249 18.68 2.51 14.28
C GLY A 249 19.20 1.18 13.68
N TYR A 250 18.63 0.71 12.57
CA TYR A 250 18.97 -0.54 11.89
C TYR A 250 19.54 -0.25 10.49
N ARG A 251 20.78 -0.65 10.23
CA ARG A 251 21.34 -0.76 8.88
C ARG A 251 21.58 -2.24 8.59
N GLN A 252 20.78 -2.82 7.69
CA GLN A 252 21.02 -4.16 7.16
C GLN A 252 21.31 -4.04 5.65
N TYR A 253 22.37 -4.73 5.21
CA TYR A 253 22.67 -4.94 3.80
C TYR A 253 21.96 -6.21 3.33
N ASP A 254 21.21 -6.13 2.23
CA ASP A 254 20.77 -7.31 1.49
C ASP A 254 21.65 -7.49 0.25
N GLY A 255 22.51 -8.50 0.31
CA GLY A 255 23.27 -8.99 -0.82
C GLY A 255 23.43 -10.50 -0.69
N ILE A 256 22.73 -11.28 -1.52
CA ILE A 256 22.97 -12.71 -1.66
C ILE A 256 24.17 -12.85 -2.59
N CYS A 257 25.30 -13.35 -2.06
CA CYS A 257 26.38 -13.87 -2.88
C CYS A 257 26.08 -15.36 -3.11
N ASP A 258 25.81 -15.76 -4.35
CA ASP A 258 25.58 -17.17 -4.70
C ASP A 258 26.75 -18.03 -4.19
N GLY A 259 26.45 -18.98 -3.31
CA GLY A 259 27.38 -20.03 -2.88
C GLY A 259 27.97 -19.95 -1.47
N CYS A 260 27.60 -18.98 -0.61
CA CYS A 260 28.15 -18.90 0.76
C CYS A 260 27.06 -18.82 1.85
N THR A 261 26.88 -19.90 2.63
CA THR A 261 25.86 -20.03 3.69
C THR A 261 26.28 -19.44 5.06
N ARG A 262 26.94 -18.28 5.09
CA ARG A 262 27.26 -17.59 6.37
C ARG A 262 26.78 -16.14 6.41
N GLU A 263 25.96 -15.84 7.40
CA GLU A 263 25.65 -14.47 7.84
C GLU A 263 26.92 -13.77 8.32
N VAL A 264 27.31 -12.66 7.69
CA VAL A 264 28.39 -11.78 8.20
C VAL A 264 27.75 -10.62 8.95
N ARG A 265 27.99 -10.53 10.26
CA ARG A 265 27.58 -9.40 11.11
C ARG A 265 28.79 -8.52 11.40
N GLY A 266 28.74 -7.23 11.03
CA GLY A 266 29.81 -6.26 11.30
C GLY A 266 29.49 -4.82 10.87
N ARG A 267 30.16 -3.83 11.49
CA ARG A 267 30.05 -2.40 11.15
C ARG A 267 30.88 -2.07 9.91
N CYS A 268 30.42 -1.10 9.09
CA CYS A 268 31.01 -0.71 7.79
C CYS A 268 32.51 -0.32 7.79
N ALA A 269 33.17 -0.15 8.93
CA ALA A 269 34.54 0.33 8.99
C ALA A 269 35.63 -0.76 8.89
N ASP A 270 35.27 -2.05 9.04
CA ASP A 270 36.27 -3.13 9.25
C ASP A 270 36.30 -4.22 8.15
N VAL A 271 35.78 -3.96 6.95
CA VAL A 271 35.85 -4.96 5.86
C VAL A 271 37.17 -4.81 5.07
N GLU A 272 38.20 -5.56 5.47
CA GLU A 272 39.36 -5.80 4.60
C GLU A 272 39.03 -6.82 3.50
N PRO A 273 39.58 -6.68 2.28
CA PRO A 273 39.34 -7.61 1.19
C PRO A 273 40.06 -8.96 1.47
N HIS A 274 39.29 -9.99 1.80
CA HIS A 274 39.81 -11.34 2.01
C HIS A 274 40.41 -11.91 0.71
N ARG A 275 41.64 -12.45 0.83
CA ARG A 275 42.53 -12.85 -0.27
C ARG A 275 42.32 -14.25 -0.86
N ASP A 276 41.26 -14.98 -0.52
CA ASP A 276 41.17 -16.44 -0.78
C ASP A 276 40.02 -16.91 -1.69
N CYS A 277 39.76 -16.17 -2.78
CA CYS A 277 39.04 -16.73 -3.93
C CYS A 277 40.05 -17.06 -5.05
N ARG A 278 40.77 -18.17 -4.91
CA ARG A 278 41.50 -18.81 -6.01
C ARG A 278 41.09 -20.27 -6.14
N GLY A 279 40.64 -20.65 -7.33
CA GLY A 279 40.92 -21.98 -7.89
C GLY A 279 39.71 -22.77 -8.40
N GLY A 280 39.71 -22.98 -9.72
CA GLY A 280 38.90 -23.98 -10.45
C GLY A 280 37.86 -23.34 -11.35
N GLY A 281 38.00 -23.22 -12.67
CA GLY A 281 38.97 -23.72 -13.63
C GLY A 281 38.32 -23.52 -15.01
N ALA A 282 39.03 -22.90 -15.95
CA ALA A 282 38.53 -22.72 -17.32
C ALA A 282 38.46 -24.09 -18.02
N GLY A 283 37.31 -24.44 -18.61
CA GLY A 283 37.19 -25.65 -19.41
C GLY A 283 35.81 -25.87 -20.04
N SER A 284 35.77 -25.72 -21.36
CA SER A 284 34.73 -26.13 -22.32
C SER A 284 33.48 -25.23 -22.47
N ALA A 285 33.44 -24.58 -23.64
CA ALA A 285 32.24 -24.10 -24.28
C ALA A 285 31.30 -25.27 -24.64
N GLY A 286 30.00 -25.07 -24.45
CA GLY A 286 28.93 -25.96 -24.91
C GLY A 286 27.62 -25.17 -24.96
N ALA A 287 27.03 -25.14 -26.15
CA ALA A 287 25.89 -24.32 -26.54
C ALA A 287 24.54 -24.72 -25.86
N TRP A 288 23.45 -24.11 -26.36
CA TRP A 288 22.02 -24.40 -26.12
C TRP A 288 21.43 -23.70 -24.88
N GLY A 289 20.44 -22.82 -24.95
CA GLY A 289 19.59 -22.36 -26.04
C GLY A 289 18.42 -21.61 -25.40
N VAL A 290 18.08 -20.44 -25.95
CA VAL A 290 16.87 -19.68 -25.64
C VAL A 290 15.66 -20.50 -26.07
N LEU A 291 14.70 -20.71 -25.16
CA LEU A 291 13.33 -21.03 -25.53
C LEU A 291 12.38 -20.38 -24.53
N GLY A 292 11.74 -19.30 -24.98
CA GLY A 292 10.50 -18.82 -24.39
C GLY A 292 9.32 -19.67 -24.84
N TYR A 293 8.30 -19.74 -23.99
CA TYR A 293 6.92 -20.04 -24.35
C TYR A 293 6.06 -19.13 -23.47
N ALA A 294 5.59 -18.01 -24.03
CA ALA A 294 4.18 -17.84 -24.37
C ALA A 294 3.46 -19.09 -24.90
N THR A 295 2.50 -19.57 -24.10
CA THR A 295 1.09 -19.78 -24.46
C THR A 295 0.26 -19.65 -23.18
#